data_AF-A0A1J3FJE8-F1
#
_entry.id   AF-A0A1J3FJE8-F1
#
_cell.length_a   1.000
_cell.length_b   1.000
_cell.length_c   1.000
_cell.angle_alpha   90.00
_cell.angle_beta   90.00
_cell.angle_gamma   90.00
#
_symmetry.space_group_name_H-M   'P 1'
#
loop_
_entity.id
_entity.type
_entity.pdbx_description
1 polymer ?
#
loop_
_entity_poly.entity_id
_entity_poly.type
_entity_poly.pdbx_seq_one_letter_code
_entity_poly.pdbx_strand_id
1 'polypeptide(L)'
;KNYRNYGKTSKSPRRPYEKERLDKELKLCGEYGLRNKREVHRVSFALSKIRSVARTLMTLPEKDPKRIFEGTALLRRLTRIGILGESEQ
;
A
#
# COMPACT_ATOMS: atom_id res chain seq x y z
N LYS A 1 26.66 22.02 -1.31
CA LYS A 1 25.22 21.99 -0.94
C LYS A 1 24.78 20.52 -0.87
N ASN A 2 24.03 20.12 0.16
CA ASN A 2 23.61 18.71 0.34
C ASN A 2 22.21 18.51 -0.29
N TYR A 3 22.11 17.60 -1.26
CA TYR A 3 20.89 17.32 -2.04
C TYR A 3 20.23 15.99 -1.65
N ARG A 4 20.39 15.54 -0.41
CA ARG A 4 19.83 14.25 0.06
C ARG A 4 18.33 14.34 0.35
N ASN A 5 17.56 13.51 -0.34
CA ASN A 5 16.12 13.36 -0.09
C ASN A 5 15.84 12.36 1.04
N TYR A 6 14.92 12.71 1.93
CA TYR A 6 14.43 11.83 3.00
C TYR A 6 12.94 11.50 2.78
N GLY A 7 12.58 10.24 3.00
CA GLY A 7 11.20 9.77 2.82
C GLY A 7 10.59 9.27 4.12
N LYS A 8 9.27 9.41 4.26
CA LYS A 8 8.49 8.75 5.32
C LYS A 8 7.95 7.41 4.82
N THR A 9 8.05 6.39 5.67
CA THR A 9 7.67 5.00 5.36
C THR A 9 6.41 4.54 6.08
N SER A 10 5.94 5.27 7.10
CA SER A 10 4.76 4.93 7.89
C SER A 10 3.94 6.18 8.19
N LYS A 11 2.63 6.01 8.39
CA LYS A 11 1.72 7.07 8.83
C LYS A 11 0.96 6.60 10.07
N SER A 12 0.89 7.46 11.09
CA SER A 12 0.14 7.18 12.32
C SER A 12 -1.38 7.21 12.06
N PRO A 13 -2.16 6.41 12.80
CA PRO A 13 -3.61 6.43 12.71
C PRO A 13 -4.17 7.80 13.11
N ARG A 14 -5.29 8.19 12.51
CA ARG A 14 -5.96 9.48 12.81
C ARG A 14 -6.52 9.51 14.23
N ARG A 15 -7.06 8.38 14.70
CA ARG A 15 -7.60 8.19 16.05
C ARG A 15 -6.67 7.26 16.84
N PRO A 16 -6.00 7.75 17.90
CA PRO A 16 -5.07 6.93 18.68
C PRO A 16 -5.75 5.75 19.40
N TYR A 17 -6.91 5.98 20.02
CA TYR A 17 -7.57 4.99 20.86
C TYR A 17 -8.90 4.56 20.23
N GLU A 18 -8.85 3.47 19.48
CA GLU A 18 -10.01 2.88 18.82
C GLU A 18 -9.91 1.37 19.00
N LYS A 19 -10.81 0.79 19.81
CA LYS A 19 -10.70 -0.60 20.27
C LYS A 19 -10.60 -1.58 19.11
N GLU A 20 -11.49 -1.47 18.13
CA GLU A 20 -11.52 -2.35 16.96
C GLU A 20 -10.20 -2.33 16.16
N ARG A 21 -9.58 -1.15 16.02
CA ARG A 21 -8.29 -1.01 15.33
C ARG A 21 -7.17 -1.64 16.13
N LEU A 22 -7.14 -1.40 17.44
CA LEU A 22 -6.11 -1.96 18.33
C LEU A 22 -6.16 -3.49 18.35
N ASP A 23 -7.36 -4.07 18.42
CA ASP A 23 -7.57 -5.52 18.42
C ASP A 23 -7.14 -6.15 17.09
N LYS A 24 -7.51 -5.55 15.95
CA LYS A 24 -7.07 -6.00 14.61
C LYS A 24 -5.55 -5.93 14.44
N GLU A 25 -4.92 -4.83 14.87
CA GLU A 25 -3.47 -4.68 14.80
C GLU A 25 -2.74 -5.68 15.69
N LEU A 26 -3.26 -5.94 16.90
CA LEU A 26 -2.67 -6.93 17.81
C LEU A 26 -2.78 -8.35 17.26
N LYS A 27 -3.93 -8.70 16.66
CA LYS A 27 -4.11 -9.97 15.98
C LYS A 27 -3.08 -10.17 14.86
N LEU A 28 -2.93 -9.17 13.97
CA LEU A 28 -1.93 -9.21 12.89
C LEU A 28 -0.50 -9.29 13.44
N CYS A 29 -0.16 -8.54 14.49
CA CYS A 29 1.16 -8.63 15.10
C CYS A 29 1.42 -10.03 15.67
N GLY A 30 0.42 -10.67 16.26
CA GLY A 30 0.52 -12.03 16.81
C GLY A 30 0.67 -13.09 15.71
N GLU A 31 -0.14 -13.03 14.66
CA GLU A 31 -0.12 -13.99 13.54
C GLU A 31 1.21 -13.98 12.78
N TYR A 32 1.78 -12.80 12.54
CA TYR A 32 3.01 -12.64 11.76
C TYR A 32 4.27 -12.43 12.62
N GLY A 33 4.16 -12.46 13.95
CA GLY A 33 5.31 -12.29 14.86
C GLY A 33 6.00 -10.92 14.77
N LEU A 34 5.24 -9.85 14.53
CA LEU A 34 5.79 -8.51 14.32
C LEU A 34 6.29 -7.88 15.63
N ARG A 35 7.43 -7.17 15.57
CA ARG A 35 8.04 -6.56 16.78
C ARG A 35 7.27 -5.34 17.25
N ASN A 36 6.71 -4.56 16.33
CA ASN A 36 6.03 -3.30 16.66
C ASN A 36 4.87 -2.97 15.71
N LYS A 37 3.92 -2.14 16.18
CA LYS A 37 2.79 -1.65 15.37
C LYS A 37 3.23 -0.77 14.20
N ARG A 38 4.44 -0.20 14.24
CA ARG A 38 4.98 0.63 13.16
C ARG A 38 5.22 -0.19 11.90
N GLU A 39 5.52 -1.48 12.01
CA GLU A 39 5.62 -2.41 10.88
C GLU A 39 4.28 -2.56 10.16
N VAL A 40 3.19 -2.74 10.91
CA VAL A 40 1.82 -2.76 10.37
C VAL A 40 1.51 -1.44 9.68
N HIS A 41 1.84 -0.30 10.30
CA HIS A 41 1.60 1.03 9.72
C HIS A 41 2.41 1.28 8.46
N ARG A 42 3.63 0.71 8.34
CA ARG A 42 4.46 0.80 7.14
C ARG A 42 3.83 0.05 5.97
N VAL A 43 3.36 -1.17 6.21
CA VAL A 43 2.68 -1.98 5.17
C VAL A 43 1.36 -1.32 4.75
N SER A 44 0.57 -0.86 5.72
CA SER A 44 -0.68 -0.11 5.45
C SER A 44 -0.42 1.15 4.62
N PHE A 45 0.66 1.89 4.93
CA PHE A 45 1.04 3.06 4.15
C PHE A 45 1.45 2.71 2.70
N ALA A 46 2.22 1.63 2.51
CA ALA A 46 2.59 1.16 1.17
C ALA A 46 1.35 0.73 0.36
N LEU A 47 0.43 -0.03 0.97
CA LEU A 47 -0.83 -0.43 0.36
C LEU A 47 -1.70 0.78 0.00
N SER A 48 -1.76 1.78 0.87
CA SER A 48 -2.51 3.03 0.62
C SER A 48 -1.99 3.76 -0.62
N LYS A 49 -0.67 3.83 -0.84
CA LYS A 49 -0.07 4.41 -2.06
C LYS A 49 -0.46 3.64 -3.32
N ILE A 50 -0.42 2.32 -3.27
CA ILE A 50 -0.84 1.46 -4.40
C ILE A 50 -2.31 1.72 -4.73
N ARG A 51 -3.18 1.72 -3.71
CA ARG A 51 -4.63 1.98 -3.87
C ARG A 51 -4.93 3.40 -4.36
N SER A 52 -4.15 4.42 -3.96
CA SER A 52 -4.35 5.77 -4.49
C SER A 52 -4.04 5.86 -5.97
N VAL A 53 -2.95 5.22 -6.43
CA VAL A 53 -2.59 5.18 -7.86
C VAL A 53 -3.67 4.44 -8.65
N ALA A 54 -4.10 3.27 -8.17
CA ALA A 54 -5.18 2.52 -8.83
C ALA A 54 -6.47 3.36 -8.96
N ARG A 55 -6.89 4.07 -7.91
CA ARG A 55 -8.08 4.95 -7.96
C ARG A 55 -7.95 6.04 -9.02
N THR A 56 -6.79 6.68 -9.14
CA THR A 56 -6.57 7.72 -10.16
C THR A 56 -6.53 7.17 -11.58
N LEU A 57 -6.12 5.91 -11.77
CA LEU A 57 -6.11 5.28 -13.09
C LEU A 57 -7.52 4.84 -13.51
N MET A 58 -8.34 4.36 -12.57
CA MET A 58 -9.72 3.94 -12.84
C MET A 58 -10.66 5.09 -13.21
N THR A 59 -10.32 6.33 -12.85
CA THR A 59 -11.07 7.52 -13.27
C THR A 59 -10.81 7.94 -14.71
N LEU A 60 -9.69 7.50 -15.30
CA LEU A 60 -9.33 7.87 -16.67
C LEU A 60 -10.06 6.98 -17.70
N PRO A 61 -10.31 7.47 -18.92
CA PRO A 61 -10.84 6.64 -20.01
C PRO A 61 -9.94 5.44 -20.31
N GLU A 62 -10.51 4.35 -20.80
CA GLU A 62 -9.76 3.09 -21.06
C GLU A 62 -8.64 3.25 -22.08
N LYS A 63 -8.84 4.12 -23.08
CA LYS A 63 -7.87 4.39 -24.14
C LYS A 63 -6.85 5.48 -23.77
N ASP A 64 -6.91 6.01 -22.55
CA ASP A 64 -5.95 7.01 -22.11
C ASP A 64 -4.54 6.39 -22.01
N PRO A 65 -3.52 7.00 -22.64
CA PRO A 65 -2.17 6.45 -22.67
C PRO A 65 -1.57 6.27 -21.26
N LYS A 66 -1.92 7.15 -20.32
CA LYS A 66 -1.45 7.06 -18.94
C LYS A 66 -2.05 5.84 -18.23
N ARG A 67 -3.35 5.58 -18.44
CA ARG A 67 -4.03 4.41 -17.86
C ARG A 67 -3.42 3.11 -18.38
N ILE A 68 -3.17 3.02 -19.68
CA ILE A 68 -2.58 1.83 -20.30
C ILE A 68 -1.17 1.58 -19.76
N PHE A 69 -0.31 2.61 -19.75
CA PHE A 69 1.08 2.44 -19.34
C PHE A 69 1.22 2.24 -17.82
N GLU A 70 0.70 3.16 -17.00
CA GLU A 70 0.85 3.07 -15.55
C GLU A 70 0.05 1.92 -14.95
N GLY A 71 -1.11 1.59 -15.55
CA GLY A 71 -1.94 0.45 -15.12
C GLY A 71 -1.25 -0.89 -15.35
N THR A 72 -0.72 -1.13 -16.56
CA THR A 72 0.03 -2.36 -16.85
C THR A 72 1.30 -2.46 -16.00
N ALA A 73 2.00 -1.34 -15.76
CA ALA A 73 3.16 -1.31 -14.87
C ALA A 73 2.79 -1.64 -13.42
N LEU A 74 1.65 -1.14 -12.93
CA LEU A 74 1.16 -1.43 -11.58
C LEU A 74 0.85 -2.92 -11.40
N LEU A 75 0.12 -3.52 -12.34
CA LEU A 75 -0.22 -4.94 -12.32
C LEU A 75 1.04 -5.81 -12.36
N ARG A 76 1.95 -5.55 -13.31
CA ARG A 76 3.24 -6.28 -13.40
C ARG A 76 4.03 -6.24 -12.11
N ARG A 77 4.05 -5.09 -11.42
CA ARG A 77 4.75 -4.95 -10.14
C ARG A 77 4.09 -5.79 -9.04
N LEU A 78 2.76 -5.81 -8.98
CA LEU A 78 2.03 -6.57 -7.96
C LEU A 78 2.16 -8.09 -8.17
N THR A 79 2.09 -8.56 -9.42
CA THR A 79 2.35 -9.97 -9.76
C THR A 79 3.78 -10.37 -9.40
N ARG A 80 4.78 -9.53 -9.69
CA ARG A 80 6.18 -9.82 -9.33
C ARG A 80 6.40 -9.97 -7.82
N ILE A 81 5.65 -9.24 -7.00
CA ILE A 81 5.72 -9.33 -5.54
C ILE A 81 4.88 -10.51 -5.01
N GLY A 82 4.06 -11.14 -5.86
CA GLY A 82 3.17 -12.24 -5.49
C GLY A 82 1.92 -11.81 -4.74
N ILE A 83 1.50 -10.54 -4.90
CA ILE A 83 0.27 -10.02 -4.26
C ILE A 83 -0.98 -10.38 -5.05
N LEU A 84 -0.88 -10.46 -6.38
CA LEU A 84 -1.96 -10.87 -7.29
C LEU A 84 -1.63 -12.23 -7.89
N GLY A 85 -2.65 -13.07 -8.04
CA GLY A 85 -2.53 -14.37 -8.71
C GLY A 85 -2.42 -14.23 -10.23
N GLU A 86 -1.89 -15.26 -10.90
CA GLU A 86 -1.81 -15.30 -12.38
C GLU A 86 -3.19 -15.34 -13.05
N SER A 87 -4.22 -15.85 -12.36
CA SER A 87 -5.61 -15.88 -12.82
C SER A 87 -6.35 -14.55 -12.67
N GLU A 88 -5.78 -13.59 -11.93
CA GLU A 88 -6.38 -12.27 -11.65
C GLU A 88 -5.83 -11.18 -12.57
N GLN A 89 -5.23 -11.59 -13.69
CA GLN A 89 -4.51 -10.74 -14.64
C GLN A 89 -5.34 -10.34 -15.85
#